data_AF-A0A0S4U0D1-F1
#
_entry.id   AF-A0A0S4U0D1-F1
#
_cell.length_a   1.000
_cell.length_b   1.000
_cell.length_c   1.000
_cell.angle_alpha   90.00
_cell.angle_beta   90.00
_cell.angle_gamma   90.00
#
_symmetry.space_group_name_H-M   'P 1'
#
loop_
_entity.id
_entity.type
_entity.pdbx_description
1 polymer ?
#
loop_
_entity_poly.entity_id
_entity_poly.type
_entity_poly.pdbx_seq_one_letter_code
_entity_poly.pdbx_strand_id
1 'polypeptide(L)'
;MVTAKKTAKKTTKNGAAKAAAKQVITKKKVFAKVPWVVHFGELQQIKKKRGRKPAAAKTEHLFRVVGEKLPFSALAHVKKHLQENGYSSQGVYVAHDSMGCPRYIGRGNIFQRLAARKKALQFELEYFSFYVVADKKHEREIETLLIRAAAFLLEFNDRKKRIGIAPGSVKDFEAGTVFYERRYERGAKP
;
A
#
# COMPACT_ATOMS: atom_id res chain seq x y z
N MET A 1 -10.43 -41.60 -45.35
CA MET A 1 -9.50 -40.46 -45.17
C MET A 1 -10.33 -39.30 -44.61
N VAL A 2 -10.13 -38.66 -43.47
CA VAL A 2 -9.06 -38.62 -42.44
C VAL A 2 -9.76 -38.41 -41.09
N THR A 3 -9.44 -39.24 -40.10
CA THR A 3 -9.89 -39.08 -38.70
C THR A 3 -9.10 -37.95 -38.03
N ALA A 4 -9.80 -36.91 -37.55
CA ALA A 4 -9.19 -35.80 -36.84
C ALA A 4 -8.77 -36.23 -35.42
N LYS A 5 -7.46 -36.40 -35.20
CA LYS A 5 -6.87 -36.59 -33.87
C LYS A 5 -7.05 -35.31 -33.03
N LYS A 6 -7.85 -35.38 -31.97
CA LYS A 6 -7.85 -34.39 -30.88
C LYS A 6 -6.48 -34.43 -30.16
N THR A 7 -5.60 -33.48 -30.45
CA THR A 7 -4.43 -33.20 -29.60
C THR A 7 -4.85 -32.34 -28.41
N ALA A 8 -5.00 -32.98 -27.24
CA ALA A 8 -5.16 -32.29 -25.97
C ALA A 8 -3.89 -31.50 -25.64
N LYS A 9 -3.97 -30.17 -25.68
CA LYS A 9 -2.89 -29.26 -25.28
C LYS A 9 -2.73 -29.34 -23.76
N LYS A 10 -1.73 -30.10 -23.30
CA LYS A 10 -1.28 -30.14 -21.89
C LYS A 10 -0.82 -28.73 -21.52
N THR A 11 -1.66 -27.96 -20.85
CA THR A 11 -1.25 -26.72 -20.18
C THR A 11 -0.37 -27.10 -18.99
N THR A 12 0.93 -26.92 -19.15
CA THR A 12 1.91 -26.99 -18.07
C THR A 12 1.57 -25.93 -17.03
N LYS A 13 0.95 -26.33 -15.91
CA LYS A 13 0.82 -25.52 -14.69
C LYS A 13 2.21 -25.35 -14.05
N ASN A 14 3.07 -24.54 -14.66
CA ASN A 14 4.28 -24.02 -14.01
C ASN A 14 3.90 -22.77 -13.19
N GLY A 15 3.20 -23.02 -12.10
CA GLY A 15 2.98 -22.03 -11.05
C GLY A 15 3.25 -22.73 -9.73
N ALA A 16 4.52 -22.81 -9.33
CA ALA A 16 4.85 -23.25 -7.98
C ALA A 16 4.16 -22.28 -7.01
N ALA A 17 3.08 -22.72 -6.37
CA ALA A 17 2.38 -21.94 -5.36
C ALA A 17 3.40 -21.48 -4.32
N LYS A 18 3.64 -20.16 -4.27
CA LYS A 18 4.55 -19.56 -3.30
C LYS A 18 3.99 -19.93 -1.93
N ALA A 19 4.78 -20.63 -1.10
CA ALA A 19 4.35 -20.99 0.24
C ALA A 19 3.91 -19.70 0.96
N ALA A 20 2.64 -19.63 1.34
CA ALA A 20 2.06 -18.45 1.97
C ALA A 20 2.84 -18.11 3.25
N ALA A 21 3.08 -16.84 3.53
CA ALA A 21 3.70 -16.43 4.79
C ALA A 21 2.76 -16.76 5.96
N LYS A 22 3.32 -17.11 7.12
CA LYS A 22 2.56 -17.34 8.35
C LYS A 22 2.46 -16.03 9.13
N GLN A 23 1.25 -15.60 9.46
CA GLN A 23 1.02 -14.48 10.37
C GLN A 23 1.27 -14.90 11.81
N VAL A 24 2.08 -14.13 12.54
CA VAL A 24 2.37 -14.34 13.96
C VAL A 24 2.08 -13.06 14.72
N ILE A 25 1.18 -13.11 15.70
CA ILE A 25 0.86 -11.97 16.56
C ILE A 25 1.88 -11.93 17.69
N THR A 26 2.64 -10.82 17.76
CA THR A 26 3.68 -10.60 18.78
C THR A 26 3.16 -9.77 19.95
N LYS A 27 2.22 -8.84 19.72
CA LYS A 27 1.52 -8.10 20.78
C LYS A 27 0.02 -8.13 20.56
N LYS A 28 -0.71 -8.65 21.54
CA LYS A 28 -2.17 -8.62 21.55
C LYS A 28 -2.67 -7.27 22.07
N LYS A 29 -3.78 -6.77 21.51
CA LYS A 29 -4.51 -5.58 22.00
C LYS A 29 -3.62 -4.34 22.17
N VAL A 30 -2.90 -3.94 21.12
CA VAL A 30 -2.24 -2.61 21.06
C VAL A 30 -3.26 -1.50 21.27
N PHE A 31 -4.48 -1.72 20.79
CA PHE A 31 -5.66 -0.92 21.05
C PHE A 31 -6.88 -1.84 21.16
N ALA A 32 -7.83 -1.48 22.00
CA ALA A 32 -9.13 -2.14 22.07
C ALA A 32 -10.22 -1.12 22.43
N LYS A 33 -11.20 -0.98 21.55
CA LYS A 33 -12.44 -0.24 21.79
C LYS A 33 -13.49 -0.83 20.87
N VAL A 34 -14.59 -1.31 21.42
CA VAL A 34 -15.68 -1.95 20.66
C VAL A 34 -16.04 -1.09 19.43
N PRO A 35 -16.15 -1.68 18.22
CA PRO A 35 -16.03 -3.11 17.89
C PRO A 35 -14.60 -3.58 17.55
N TRP A 36 -13.58 -2.72 17.71
CA TRP A 36 -12.24 -2.94 17.17
C TRP A 36 -11.20 -3.37 18.21
N VAL A 37 -10.35 -4.30 17.81
CA VAL A 37 -9.11 -4.66 18.50
C VAL A 37 -7.97 -4.62 17.49
N VAL A 38 -6.88 -3.93 17.83
CA VAL A 38 -5.69 -3.84 16.99
C VAL A 38 -4.60 -4.72 17.59
N HIS A 39 -4.06 -5.62 16.77
CA HIS A 39 -2.94 -6.49 17.10
C HIS A 39 -1.69 -6.04 16.35
N PHE A 40 -0.53 -6.32 16.92
CA PHE A 40 0.75 -6.19 16.23
C PHE A 40 1.39 -7.56 16.05
N GLY A 41 2.03 -7.76 14.90
CA GLY A 41 2.59 -9.04 14.51
C GLY A 41 3.45 -8.91 13.26
N GLU A 42 3.97 -10.04 12.82
CA GLU A 42 4.87 -10.14 11.69
C GLU A 42 4.47 -11.30 10.76
N LEU A 43 4.89 -11.20 9.50
CA LEU A 43 4.75 -12.26 8.51
C LEU A 43 6.04 -13.08 8.48
N GLN A 44 6.01 -14.26 9.08
CA GLN A 44 7.15 -15.18 9.07
C GLN A 44 7.14 -16.04 7.81
N GLN A 45 8.32 -16.27 7.24
CA GLN A 45 8.47 -17.24 6.17
C GLN A 45 8.25 -18.66 6.71
N ILE A 46 7.43 -19.46 6.03
CA ILE A 46 7.35 -20.89 6.31
C ILE A 46 8.71 -21.49 5.94
N LYS A 47 9.47 -21.94 6.94
CA LYS A 47 10.72 -22.68 6.74
C LYS A 47 10.41 -23.91 5.91
N LYS A 48 10.80 -23.94 4.62
CA LYS A 48 10.78 -25.19 3.83
C LYS A 48 11.76 -26.16 4.48
N LYS A 49 11.34 -27.41 4.73
CA LYS A 49 12.23 -28.48 5.15
C LYS A 49 13.35 -28.63 4.11
N ARG A 50 14.61 -28.53 4.58
CA ARG A 50 15.92 -28.79 3.95
C ARG A 50 16.21 -28.21 2.54
N GLY A 51 17.28 -27.42 2.46
CA GLY A 51 18.19 -27.41 1.29
C GLY A 51 18.20 -26.15 0.41
N ARG A 52 17.13 -25.38 0.33
CA ARG A 52 17.09 -24.19 -0.54
C ARG A 52 16.75 -22.94 0.26
N LYS A 53 17.78 -22.12 0.58
CA LYS A 53 17.55 -20.76 1.08
C LYS A 53 16.68 -20.05 0.02
N PRO A 54 15.45 -19.62 0.35
CA PRO A 54 14.63 -18.91 -0.61
C PRO A 54 15.36 -17.61 -0.99
N ALA A 55 15.36 -17.26 -2.28
CA ALA A 55 15.97 -16.01 -2.77
C ALA A 55 15.44 -14.76 -2.04
N ALA A 56 14.25 -14.86 -1.46
CA ALA A 56 13.63 -13.85 -0.61
C ALA A 56 14.41 -13.52 0.69
N ALA A 57 15.36 -14.35 1.12
CA ALA A 57 16.23 -14.02 2.25
C ALA A 57 17.26 -12.92 1.92
N LYS A 58 17.42 -12.57 0.63
CA LYS A 58 18.31 -11.49 0.16
C LYS A 58 17.57 -10.23 -0.28
N THR A 59 16.24 -10.26 -0.33
CA THR A 59 15.45 -9.12 -0.80
C THR A 59 15.03 -8.27 0.38
N GLU A 60 15.47 -7.01 0.41
CA GLU A 60 14.98 -6.06 1.41
C GLU A 60 13.47 -5.83 1.25
N HIS A 61 12.76 -5.71 2.38
CA HIS A 61 11.33 -5.41 2.36
C HIS A 61 11.10 -3.92 2.12
N LEU A 62 10.37 -3.57 1.06
CA LEU A 62 9.95 -2.20 0.77
C LEU A 62 9.18 -1.58 1.95
N PHE A 63 8.25 -2.34 2.52
CA PHE A 63 7.48 -1.93 3.70
C PHE A 63 8.05 -2.58 4.95
N ARG A 64 8.34 -1.75 5.95
CA ARG A 64 8.81 -2.20 7.27
C ARG A 64 7.65 -2.47 8.22
N VAL A 65 6.60 -1.66 8.13
CA VAL A 65 5.38 -1.80 8.93
C VAL A 65 4.19 -1.41 8.06
N VAL A 66 3.12 -2.18 8.15
CA VAL A 66 1.84 -1.89 7.49
C VAL A 66 0.73 -1.95 8.53
N GLY A 67 -0.19 -1.00 8.47
CA GLY A 67 -1.47 -1.07 9.16
C GLY A 67 -2.55 -0.59 8.21
N GLU A 68 -3.62 -1.38 8.04
CA GLU A 68 -4.68 -1.06 7.07
C GLU A 68 -6.03 -0.90 7.77
N LYS A 69 -6.76 0.16 7.37
CA LYS A 69 -8.12 0.48 7.82
C LYS A 69 -8.31 0.38 9.34
N LEU A 70 -7.34 0.91 10.09
CA LEU A 70 -7.41 1.01 11.55
C LEU A 70 -8.35 2.17 11.94
N PRO A 71 -9.14 2.06 13.02
CA PRO A 71 -10.00 3.17 13.44
C PRO A 71 -9.16 4.34 13.95
N PHE A 72 -9.53 5.58 13.62
CA PHE A 72 -8.78 6.77 14.06
C PHE A 72 -8.60 6.89 15.57
N SER A 73 -9.50 6.29 16.37
CA SER A 73 -9.37 6.19 17.82
C SER A 73 -8.11 5.43 18.27
N ALA A 74 -7.57 4.54 17.43
CA ALA A 74 -6.33 3.81 17.69
C ALA A 74 -5.06 4.61 17.36
N LEU A 75 -5.15 5.77 16.70
CA LEU A 75 -4.00 6.48 16.11
C LEU A 75 -2.87 6.74 17.11
N ALA A 76 -3.19 7.27 18.29
CA ALA A 76 -2.20 7.57 19.33
C ALA A 76 -1.54 6.32 19.92
N HIS A 77 -2.32 5.24 20.08
CA HIS A 77 -1.84 3.96 20.64
C HIS A 77 -0.90 3.26 19.66
N VAL A 78 -1.26 3.24 18.38
CA VAL A 78 -0.43 2.68 17.32
C VAL A 78 0.85 3.48 17.16
N LYS A 79 0.79 4.83 17.16
CA LYS A 79 1.99 5.68 17.13
C LYS A 79 2.95 5.34 18.28
N LYS A 80 2.43 5.33 19.52
CA LYS A 80 3.22 5.03 20.72
C LYS A 80 3.87 3.66 20.61
N HIS A 81 3.09 2.64 20.28
CA HIS A 81 3.59 1.28 20.09
C HIS A 81 4.69 1.20 19.02
N LEU A 82 4.49 1.88 17.90
CA LEU A 82 5.44 1.88 16.79
C LEU A 82 6.78 2.53 17.20
N GLN A 83 6.72 3.62 17.96
CA GLN A 83 7.91 4.29 18.52
C GLN A 83 8.63 3.42 19.57
N GLU A 84 7.90 2.76 20.47
CA GLU A 84 8.45 1.84 21.48
C GLU A 84 9.21 0.66 20.85
N ASN A 85 8.82 0.25 19.64
CA ASN A 85 9.49 -0.82 18.89
C ASN A 85 10.57 -0.32 17.91
N GLY A 86 10.94 0.96 17.98
CA GLY A 86 12.04 1.53 17.21
C GLY A 86 11.76 1.73 15.71
N TYR A 87 10.50 1.70 15.28
CA TYR A 87 10.16 1.93 13.88
C TYR A 87 10.02 3.43 13.55
N SER A 88 10.33 3.77 12.30
CA SER A 88 10.14 5.12 11.78
C SER A 88 8.65 5.46 11.63
N SER A 89 8.30 6.73 11.87
CA SER A 89 6.97 7.29 11.56
C SER A 89 6.90 7.91 10.16
N GLN A 90 7.92 7.74 9.33
CA GLN A 90 7.96 8.21 7.94
C GLN A 90 7.40 7.14 6.99
N GLY A 91 6.63 7.58 6.01
CA GLY A 91 6.09 6.70 4.99
C GLY A 91 4.87 7.29 4.30
N VAL A 92 3.99 6.42 3.83
CA VAL A 92 2.76 6.80 3.12
C VAL A 92 1.55 6.46 3.97
N TYR A 93 0.51 7.27 3.89
CA TYR A 93 -0.71 7.08 4.66
C TYR A 93 -1.96 7.41 3.83
N VAL A 94 -3.07 6.80 4.23
CA VAL A 94 -4.39 6.95 3.61
C VAL A 94 -5.42 7.15 4.71
N ALA A 95 -6.25 8.19 4.61
CA ALA A 95 -7.42 8.38 5.46
C ALA A 95 -8.67 8.01 4.67
N HIS A 96 -9.59 7.31 5.34
CA HIS A 96 -10.80 6.75 4.75
C HIS A 96 -12.03 7.22 5.52
N ASP A 97 -13.17 7.27 4.84
CA ASP A 97 -14.47 7.48 5.45
C ASP A 97 -15.02 6.22 6.13
N SER A 98 -16.26 6.29 6.64
CA SER A 98 -16.97 5.17 7.28
C SER A 98 -17.26 3.99 6.35
N MET A 99 -17.30 4.22 5.02
CA MET A 99 -17.45 3.16 4.01
C MET A 99 -16.10 2.52 3.67
N GLY A 100 -15.00 3.03 4.23
CA GLY A 100 -13.64 2.57 3.95
C GLY A 100 -13.12 3.04 2.58
N CYS A 101 -13.73 4.07 1.99
CA CYS A 101 -13.27 4.70 0.75
C CYS A 101 -12.13 5.68 1.07
N PRO A 102 -11.01 5.65 0.32
CA PRO A 102 -9.92 6.59 0.52
C PRO A 102 -10.38 8.01 0.17
N ARG A 103 -10.20 8.95 1.09
CA ARG A 103 -10.56 10.37 0.89
C ARG A 103 -9.35 11.30 0.88
N TYR A 104 -8.27 10.89 1.56
CA TYR A 104 -7.03 11.65 1.61
C TYR A 104 -5.82 10.72 1.59
N ILE A 105 -4.82 11.04 0.77
CA ILE A 105 -3.55 10.29 0.68
C ILE A 105 -2.39 11.26 0.79
N GLY A 106 -1.37 10.90 1.54
CA GLY A 106 -0.13 11.65 1.60
C GLY A 106 1.05 10.86 2.13
N ARG A 107 2.19 11.54 2.27
CA ARG A 107 3.45 10.98 2.75
C ARG A 107 4.15 11.83 3.81
N GLY A 108 5.25 11.34 4.36
CA GLY A 108 6.07 11.99 5.40
C GLY A 108 5.71 11.50 6.80
N ASN A 109 5.66 12.40 7.79
CA ASN A 109 5.32 12.04 9.17
C ASN A 109 3.85 11.58 9.29
N ILE A 110 3.65 10.26 9.24
CA ILE A 110 2.37 9.58 9.11
C ILE A 110 1.39 10.06 10.19
N PHE A 111 1.75 9.87 11.46
CA PHE A 111 0.81 10.05 12.57
C PHE A 111 0.51 11.53 12.83
N GLN A 112 1.50 12.42 12.64
CA GLN A 112 1.28 13.87 12.76
C GLN A 112 0.32 14.37 11.69
N ARG A 113 0.52 13.97 10.43
CA ARG A 113 -0.30 14.45 9.30
C ARG A 113 -1.71 13.84 9.32
N LEU A 114 -1.84 12.57 9.71
CA LEU A 114 -3.15 11.93 9.93
C LEU A 114 -3.92 12.62 11.06
N ALA A 115 -3.27 12.92 12.19
CA ALA A 115 -3.92 13.61 13.31
C ALA A 115 -4.39 15.01 12.90
N ALA A 116 -3.55 15.78 12.20
CA ALA A 116 -3.92 17.09 11.69
C ALA A 116 -5.12 17.00 10.72
N ARG A 117 -5.13 16.00 9.84
CA ARG A 117 -6.23 15.81 8.89
C ARG A 117 -7.54 15.40 9.58
N LYS A 118 -7.49 14.47 10.54
CA LYS A 118 -8.67 14.08 11.35
C LYS A 118 -9.22 15.25 12.16
N LYS A 119 -8.36 16.14 12.67
CA LYS A 119 -8.82 17.37 13.35
C LYS A 119 -9.58 18.31 12.40
N ALA A 120 -9.10 18.45 11.16
CA ALA A 120 -9.75 19.30 10.17
C ALA A 120 -11.08 18.72 9.66
N LEU A 121 -11.17 17.38 9.54
CA LEU A 121 -12.30 16.66 8.94
C LEU A 121 -12.85 15.60 9.92
N GLN A 122 -13.27 16.07 11.10
CA GLN A 122 -13.57 15.19 12.23
C GLN A 122 -14.68 14.18 11.96
N PHE A 123 -15.70 14.53 11.17
CA PHE A 123 -16.86 13.66 10.94
C PHE A 123 -16.75 12.82 9.66
N GLU A 124 -15.79 13.13 8.79
CA GLU A 124 -15.69 12.53 7.46
C GLU A 124 -14.70 11.37 7.39
N LEU A 125 -13.79 11.26 8.36
CA LEU A 125 -12.70 10.29 8.36
C LEU A 125 -12.84 9.30 9.52
N GLU A 126 -13.05 8.02 9.24
CA GLU A 126 -13.26 6.98 10.27
C GLU A 126 -12.05 6.05 10.42
N TYR A 127 -11.41 5.69 9.30
CA TYR A 127 -10.27 4.76 9.30
C TYR A 127 -9.01 5.36 8.69
N PHE A 128 -7.86 4.82 9.05
CA PHE A 128 -6.58 5.14 8.44
C PHE A 128 -5.77 3.88 8.09
N SER A 129 -5.04 3.95 7.00
CA SER A 129 -3.98 3.01 6.66
C SER A 129 -2.64 3.73 6.64
N PHE A 130 -1.56 3.02 6.91
CA PHE A 130 -0.20 3.53 6.81
C PHE A 130 0.79 2.45 6.41
N TYR A 131 1.86 2.89 5.76
CA TYR A 131 2.92 2.06 5.23
C TYR A 131 4.25 2.73 5.55
N VAL A 132 4.99 2.19 6.52
CA VAL A 132 6.35 2.64 6.82
C VAL A 132 7.27 2.11 5.74
N VAL A 133 7.87 3.02 4.98
CA VAL A 133 8.70 2.68 3.81
C VAL A 133 10.16 2.59 4.23
N ALA A 134 10.86 1.57 3.74
CA ALA A 134 12.26 1.32 4.09
C ALA A 134 13.19 2.45 3.60
N ASP A 135 12.91 2.98 2.41
CA ASP A 135 13.67 4.08 1.81
C ASP A 135 12.74 5.24 1.47
N LYS A 136 13.13 6.44 1.90
CA LYS A 136 12.35 7.68 1.76
C LYS A 136 12.08 8.03 0.30
N LYS A 137 12.97 7.62 -0.62
CA LYS A 137 12.84 7.90 -2.05
C LYS A 137 11.54 7.29 -2.63
N HIS A 138 11.19 6.09 -2.18
CA HIS A 138 10.00 5.37 -2.63
C HIS A 138 8.69 5.93 -2.08
N GLU A 139 8.71 6.77 -1.03
CA GLU A 139 7.49 7.38 -0.49
C GLU A 139 6.74 8.20 -1.55
N ARG A 140 7.48 8.94 -2.38
CA ARG A 140 6.89 9.77 -3.44
C ARG A 140 6.23 8.92 -4.52
N GLU A 141 6.90 7.85 -4.94
CA GLU A 141 6.39 6.96 -5.99
C GLU A 141 5.14 6.22 -5.52
N ILE A 142 5.17 5.69 -4.29
CA ILE A 142 4.03 4.99 -3.68
C ILE A 142 2.84 5.95 -3.48
N GLU A 143 3.08 7.16 -2.94
CA GLU A 143 2.04 8.20 -2.82
C GLU A 143 1.42 8.50 -4.20
N THR A 144 2.26 8.67 -5.21
CA THR A 144 1.83 8.99 -6.57
C THR A 144 0.97 7.88 -7.17
N LEU A 145 1.37 6.62 -7.01
CA LEU A 145 0.60 5.46 -7.49
C LEU A 145 -0.76 5.36 -6.79
N LEU A 146 -0.79 5.49 -5.47
CA LEU A 146 -2.04 5.42 -4.70
C LEU A 146 -2.99 6.56 -5.06
N ILE A 147 -2.46 7.79 -5.23
CA ILE A 147 -3.28 8.94 -5.65
C ILE A 147 -3.90 8.71 -7.03
N ARG A 148 -3.12 8.19 -7.99
CA ARG A 148 -3.62 7.94 -9.35
C ARG A 148 -4.64 6.81 -9.38
N ALA A 149 -4.44 5.75 -8.61
CA ALA A 149 -5.37 4.62 -8.52
C ALA A 149 -6.71 5.03 -7.87
N ALA A 150 -6.68 5.91 -6.88
CA ALA A 150 -7.85 6.35 -6.15
C ALA A 150 -8.45 7.69 -6.63
N ALA A 151 -7.94 8.27 -7.73
CA ALA A 151 -8.09 9.69 -8.06
C ALA A 151 -9.52 10.24 -7.94
N PHE A 152 -10.53 9.53 -8.45
CA PHE A 152 -11.93 9.96 -8.40
C PHE A 152 -12.51 9.99 -6.97
N LEU A 153 -11.97 9.18 -6.06
CA LEU A 153 -12.41 9.05 -4.66
C LEU A 153 -11.77 10.09 -3.73
N LEU A 154 -10.64 10.69 -4.12
CA LEU A 154 -9.87 11.58 -3.25
C LEU A 154 -10.42 13.00 -3.19
N GLU A 155 -11.55 13.14 -2.52
CA GLU A 155 -12.26 14.40 -2.31
C GLU A 155 -11.42 15.48 -1.62
N PHE A 156 -10.44 15.11 -0.78
CA PHE A 156 -9.62 16.07 -0.02
C PHE A 156 -8.20 16.28 -0.57
N ASN A 157 -7.89 15.74 -1.76
CA ASN A 157 -6.59 15.91 -2.43
C ASN A 157 -6.67 16.92 -3.60
N ASP A 158 -7.19 18.12 -3.36
CA ASP A 158 -7.51 19.11 -4.41
C ASP A 158 -6.33 19.46 -5.33
N ARG A 159 -5.08 19.46 -4.82
CA ARG A 159 -3.89 19.83 -5.60
C ARG A 159 -3.36 18.73 -6.52
N LYS A 160 -3.67 17.45 -6.25
CA LYS A 160 -3.11 16.29 -6.96
C LYS A 160 -4.18 15.46 -7.68
N LYS A 161 -5.46 15.77 -7.48
CA LYS A 161 -6.59 15.11 -8.15
C LYS A 161 -6.60 15.45 -9.64
N ARG A 162 -6.81 14.44 -10.48
CA ARG A 162 -7.16 14.59 -11.90
C ARG A 162 -8.40 13.73 -12.15
N ILE A 163 -9.49 14.36 -12.56
CA ILE A 163 -10.81 13.70 -12.73
C ILE A 163 -10.95 13.10 -14.14
N GLY A 164 -10.12 13.52 -15.09
CA GLY A 164 -10.15 13.08 -16.48
C GLY A 164 -9.10 12.03 -16.86
N ILE A 165 -9.10 11.65 -18.14
CA ILE A 165 -8.18 10.67 -18.76
C ILE A 165 -6.75 11.20 -18.99
N ALA A 166 -6.43 12.37 -18.45
CA ALA A 166 -5.12 12.98 -18.61
C ALA A 166 -4.08 12.22 -17.77
N PRO A 167 -2.91 11.86 -18.35
CA PRO A 167 -1.87 11.18 -17.59
C PRO A 167 -1.29 12.10 -16.52
N GLY A 168 -0.76 11.49 -15.45
CA GLY A 168 0.10 12.21 -14.51
C GLY A 168 1.49 12.46 -15.09
N SER A 169 2.29 13.30 -14.42
CA SER A 169 3.66 13.59 -14.86
C SER A 169 4.57 12.37 -14.64
N VAL A 170 5.37 12.01 -15.64
CA VAL A 170 6.43 10.99 -15.48
C VAL A 170 7.52 11.47 -14.50
N LYS A 171 7.71 12.79 -14.36
CA LYS A 171 8.67 13.40 -13.43
C LYS A 171 8.31 13.22 -11.94
N ASP A 172 7.20 12.55 -11.65
CA ASP A 172 6.84 12.17 -10.28
C ASP A 172 7.58 10.92 -9.78
N PHE A 173 8.19 10.15 -10.68
CA PHE A 173 8.97 8.95 -10.39
C PHE A 173 10.47 9.25 -10.26
N GLU A 174 11.24 8.29 -9.72
CA GLU A 174 12.67 8.47 -9.48
C GLU A 174 13.49 8.60 -10.77
N ALA A 175 14.62 9.33 -10.67
CA ALA A 175 15.59 9.42 -11.75
C ALA A 175 16.14 8.03 -12.10
N GLY A 176 16.24 7.73 -13.39
CA GLY A 176 16.58 6.40 -13.90
C GLY A 176 15.38 5.50 -14.21
N THR A 177 14.15 5.94 -13.88
CA THR A 177 12.93 5.23 -14.29
C THR A 177 12.74 5.30 -15.81
N VAL A 178 12.67 4.14 -16.46
CA VAL A 178 12.26 4.01 -17.87
C VAL A 178 10.74 4.13 -17.96
N PHE A 179 10.22 4.84 -18.97
CA PHE A 179 8.80 5.15 -19.09
C PHE A 179 8.26 4.95 -20.51
N TYR A 180 6.94 4.76 -20.58
CA TYR A 180 6.15 4.91 -21.80
C TYR A 180 5.25 6.14 -21.63
N GLU A 181 5.15 6.99 -22.66
CA GLU A 181 4.36 8.22 -22.61
C GLU A 181 3.36 8.26 -23.78
N ARG A 182 2.08 8.54 -23.48
CA ARG A 182 1.08 8.83 -24.50
C ARG A 182 1.33 10.23 -25.04
N ARG A 183 1.47 10.37 -26.36
CA ARG A 183 1.50 11.65 -27.07
C ARG A 183 0.41 11.67 -28.12
N TYR A 184 -0.17 12.85 -28.36
CA TYR A 184 -0.99 13.06 -29.54
C TYR A 184 -0.08 13.05 -30.77
N GLU A 185 -0.58 12.48 -31.87
CA GLU A 185 0.08 12.65 -33.16
C GLU A 185 0.11 14.12 -33.55
N ARG A 186 1.12 14.51 -34.33
CA ARG A 186 1.29 15.91 -34.74
C ARG A 186 0.05 16.37 -35.51
N GLY A 187 -0.64 17.38 -35.00
CA GLY A 187 -1.86 17.92 -35.59
C GLY A 187 -3.16 17.36 -34.99
N ALA A 188 -3.11 16.25 -34.24
CA ALA A 188 -4.24 15.80 -33.45
C ALA A 188 -4.38 16.69 -32.20
N LYS A 189 -5.54 17.33 -32.03
CA LYS A 189 -5.91 18.03 -30.79
C LYS A 189 -6.64 17.07 -29.84
N PRO A 190 -6.59 17.30 -28.53
CA PRO A 190 -7.42 16.61 -27.54
C PRO A 190 -8.92 16.73 -27.82
#